data_AF-A0A3B0U681-F1
#
_entry.id   AF-A0A3B0U681-F1
#
_cell.length_a   1.000
_cell.length_b   1.000
_cell.length_c   1.000
_cell.angle_alpha   90.00
_cell.angle_beta   90.00
_cell.angle_gamma   90.00
#
_symmetry.space_group_name_H-M   'P 1'
#
loop_
_entity.id
_entity.type
_entity.pdbx_description
1 polymer ?
#
loop_
_entity_poly.entity_id
_entity_poly.type
_entity_poly.pdbx_seq_one_letter_code
_entity_poly.pdbx_strand_id
1 'polypeptide(L)'
;QPLSLGYDPFTNQTFANQDLILNLLNYLTRGDGLITARSKQVLIRPLDKVKLKAGKLTWQLINLGLPLVILVLFGIIYNWTRKRKYTRF
;
A
#
# COMPACT_ATOMS: atom_id res chain seq x y z
N GLN A 1 35.09 20.28 22.59
CA GLN A 1 34.19 20.70 21.50
C GLN A 1 32.78 20.73 22.07
N PRO A 2 31.93 21.72 21.73
CA PRO A 2 30.57 21.80 22.28
C PRO A 2 29.72 20.61 21.82
N LEU A 3 28.82 20.16 22.70
CA LEU A 3 27.91 19.05 22.43
C LEU A 3 26.87 19.45 21.37
N SER A 4 26.49 18.53 20.48
CA SER A 4 25.45 18.77 19.48
C SER A 4 24.08 18.93 20.15
N LEU A 5 23.25 19.83 19.61
CA LEU A 5 21.96 20.15 20.19
C LEU A 5 20.99 18.96 20.02
N GLY A 6 20.52 18.42 21.14
CA GLY A 6 19.63 17.26 21.15
C GLY A 6 20.34 15.93 21.43
N TYR A 7 21.67 15.89 21.57
CA TYR A 7 22.34 14.69 22.08
C TYR A 7 22.30 14.66 23.61
N ASP A 8 21.69 13.61 24.16
CA ASP A 8 21.71 13.34 25.60
C ASP A 8 22.78 12.27 25.92
N PRO A 9 23.86 12.63 26.63
CA PRO A 9 24.96 11.71 26.94
C PRO A 9 24.58 10.64 27.98
N PHE A 10 23.48 10.81 28.73
CA PHE A 10 23.06 9.82 29.72
C PHE A 10 22.22 8.70 29.11
N THR A 11 21.44 9.01 28.08
CA THR A 11 20.61 8.04 27.36
C THR A 11 21.22 7.59 26.03
N ASN A 12 22.35 8.19 25.62
CA ASN A 12 22.98 8.00 24.30
C ASN A 12 22.00 8.18 23.13
N GLN A 13 20.96 8.99 23.33
CA GLN A 13 19.94 9.23 22.33
C GLN A 13 20.12 10.63 21.75
N THR A 14 20.03 10.71 20.42
CA THR A 14 20.02 11.98 19.70
C THR A 14 18.58 12.33 19.34
N PHE A 15 18.04 13.36 19.97
CA PHE A 15 16.74 13.95 19.68
C PHE A 15 16.84 14.94 18.52
N ALA A 16 15.77 15.05 17.73
CA ALA A 16 15.67 15.95 16.58
C ALA A 16 15.43 17.44 16.98
N ASN A 17 15.94 17.87 18.13
CA ASN A 17 15.71 19.22 18.67
C ASN A 17 16.36 20.30 17.78
N GLN A 18 17.53 19.99 17.21
CA GLN A 18 18.18 20.87 16.24
C GLN A 18 17.30 21.11 15.01
N ASP A 19 16.73 20.04 14.44
CA ASP A 19 15.83 20.13 13.29
C ASP A 19 14.55 20.89 13.64
N LEU A 20 13.99 20.67 14.84
CA LEU A 20 12.81 21.39 15.31
C LEU A 20 13.05 22.91 15.30
N ILE A 21 14.14 23.37 15.91
CA ILE A 21 14.45 24.80 16.01
C ILE A 21 14.75 25.39 14.63
N LEU A 22 15.45 24.67 13.76
CA LEU A 22 15.74 25.10 12.40
C LEU A 22 14.45 25.24 11.57
N ASN A 23 13.49 24.31 11.73
CA ASN A 23 12.18 24.39 11.12
C ASN A 23 11.33 25.55 11.67
N LEU A 24 11.36 25.79 12.98
CA LEU A 24 10.67 26.93 13.61
C LEU A 24 11.26 28.27 13.18
N LEU A 25 12.59 28.38 13.11
CA LEU A 25 13.26 29.57 12.63
C LEU A 25 12.91 29.85 11.16
N ASN A 26 12.96 28.81 10.31
CA ASN A 26 12.54 28.92 8.91
C ASN A 26 11.07 29.37 8.82
N TYR A 27 10.18 28.82 9.65
CA TYR A 27 8.77 29.20 9.70
C TYR A 27 8.55 30.66 10.09
N LEU A 28 9.25 31.14 11.12
CA LEU A 28 9.08 32.51 11.63
C LEU A 28 9.73 33.58 10.75
N THR A 29 10.73 33.22 9.95
CA THR A 29 11.53 34.18 9.14
C THR A 29 11.24 34.12 7.65
N ARG A 30 10.77 32.99 7.12
CA ARG A 30 10.45 32.76 5.70
C ARG A 30 9.05 32.16 5.59
N GLY A 31 8.10 32.95 5.11
CA GLY A 31 6.72 32.51 4.91
C GLY A 31 6.60 31.25 4.03
N ASP A 32 6.00 30.22 4.63
CA ASP A 32 4.99 29.27 4.13
C ASP A 32 5.15 28.54 2.77
N GLY A 33 6.25 28.68 2.03
CA GLY A 33 6.37 28.05 0.71
C GLY A 33 6.90 26.60 0.72
N LEU A 34 7.83 26.27 1.63
CA LEU A 34 8.58 25.00 1.59
C LEU A 34 8.05 23.92 2.54
N ILE A 35 7.35 24.30 3.63
CA ILE A 35 6.81 23.38 4.63
C ILE A 35 5.50 22.71 4.13
N THR A 36 4.70 23.46 3.36
CA THR A 36 3.47 22.98 2.70
C THR A 36 3.73 21.89 1.66
N ALA A 37 4.89 21.90 1.00
CA ALA A 37 5.26 20.90 -0.01
C ALA A 37 5.56 19.51 0.59
N ARG A 38 5.99 19.43 1.87
CA ARG A 38 6.30 18.14 2.56
C ARG A 38 5.24 17.65 3.52
N SER A 39 4.25 18.48 3.87
CA SER A 39 3.21 18.14 4.86
C SER A 39 2.00 17.40 4.29
N LYS A 40 1.93 17.19 2.96
CA LYS A 40 0.91 16.31 2.36
C LYS A 40 1.27 14.84 2.53
N GLN A 41 1.42 14.39 3.77
CA GLN A 41 1.29 12.97 4.07
C GLN A 41 -0.20 12.64 3.96
N VAL A 42 -0.58 12.02 2.84
CA VAL A 42 -1.88 11.37 2.75
C VAL A 42 -1.82 10.21 3.73
N LEU A 43 -2.26 10.44 4.96
CA LEU A 43 -2.50 9.39 5.93
C LEU A 43 -3.57 8.50 5.30
N ILE A 44 -3.13 7.41 4.67
CA ILE A 44 -4.02 6.37 4.19
C ILE A 44 -4.72 5.89 5.46
N ARG A 45 -5.99 6.24 5.63
CA ARG A 45 -6.77 5.76 6.78
C ARG A 45 -6.62 4.25 6.80
N PRO A 46 -6.22 3.64 7.93
CA PRO A 46 -6.05 2.20 7.98
C PRO A 46 -7.33 1.55 7.46
N LEU A 47 -7.17 0.72 6.44
CA LEU A 47 -8.28 0.06 5.75
C LEU A 47 -9.10 -0.72 6.79
N ASP A 48 -10.41 -0.50 6.82
CA ASP A 48 -11.31 -1.08 7.82
C ASP A 48 -11.23 -2.61 7.78
N LYS A 49 -10.46 -3.16 8.73
CA LYS A 49 -10.17 -4.59 8.82
C LYS A 49 -11.44 -5.40 9.12
N VAL A 50 -12.50 -4.79 9.64
CA VAL A 50 -13.78 -5.44 9.92
C VAL A 50 -14.50 -5.76 8.61
N LYS A 51 -14.56 -4.79 7.69
CA LYS A 51 -15.18 -4.99 6.36
C LYS A 51 -14.41 -6.00 5.51
N LEU A 52 -13.08 -5.99 5.58
CA LEU A 52 -12.25 -6.97 4.87
C LEU A 52 -12.46 -8.40 5.37
N LYS A 53 -12.61 -8.60 6.69
CA LYS A 53 -12.88 -9.94 7.24
C LYS A 53 -14.26 -10.46 6.81
N ALA A 54 -15.27 -9.60 6.76
CA ALA A 54 -16.61 -9.98 6.32
C ALA A 54 -16.66 -10.42 4.85
N GLY A 55 -15.92 -9.74 3.96
CA GLY A 55 -15.87 -10.06 2.53
C GLY A 55 -14.78 -11.05 2.10
N LYS A 56 -13.88 -11.46 3.00
CA LYS A 56 -12.69 -12.25 2.62
C LYS A 56 -13.08 -13.53 1.87
N LEU A 57 -14.10 -14.23 2.34
CA LEU A 57 -14.52 -15.52 1.78
C LEU A 57 -15.11 -15.36 0.37
N THR A 58 -15.91 -14.31 0.13
CA THR A 58 -16.46 -14.05 -1.21
C THR A 58 -15.35 -13.73 -2.20
N TRP A 59 -14.39 -12.89 -1.82
CA TRP A 59 -13.27 -12.53 -2.68
C TRP A 59 -12.33 -13.72 -2.95
N GLN A 60 -12.13 -14.60 -1.97
CA GLN A 60 -11.37 -15.83 -2.15
C GLN A 60 -12.05 -16.79 -3.13
N LEU A 61 -13.37 -16.98 -3.02
CA LEU A 61 -14.13 -17.83 -3.93
C LEU A 61 -14.14 -17.30 -5.35
N ILE A 62 -14.26 -15.98 -5.54
CA ILE A 62 -14.20 -15.37 -6.87
C ILE A 62 -12.82 -15.60 -7.49
N ASN A 63 -11.75 -15.26 -6.77
CA ASN A 63 -10.39 -15.36 -7.30
C ASN A 63 -9.93 -16.80 -7.56
N LEU A 64 -10.43 -17.78 -6.79
CA LEU A 64 -10.10 -19.18 -6.98
C LEU A 64 -11.05 -19.88 -7.97
N GLY A 65 -12.34 -19.63 -7.85
CA GLY A 65 -13.38 -20.29 -8.65
C GLY A 65 -13.41 -19.80 -10.10
N LEU A 66 -13.27 -18.49 -10.33
CA LEU A 66 -13.32 -17.91 -11.66
C LEU A 66 -12.28 -18.53 -12.64
N PRO A 67 -10.98 -18.61 -12.32
CA PRO A 67 -10.01 -19.19 -13.24
C PRO A 67 -10.26 -20.69 -13.49
N LEU A 68 -10.72 -21.44 -12.49
CA LEU A 68 -11.07 -22.86 -12.64
C LEU A 68 -12.26 -23.05 -13.58
N VAL A 69 -13.30 -22.24 -13.44
CA VAL A 69 -14.48 -22.25 -14.32
C VAL A 69 -14.07 -21.94 -15.76
N ILE A 70 -13.21 -20.93 -15.98
CA ILE A 70 -12.70 -20.59 -17.31
C ILE A 70 -11.95 -21.77 -17.93
N LEU A 71 -11.08 -22.44 -17.18
CA LEU A 71 -10.31 -23.58 -17.66
C LEU A 71 -11.21 -24.76 -18.07
N VAL A 72 -12.23 -25.07 -17.26
CA VAL A 72 -13.21 -26.12 -17.57
C VAL A 72 -14.02 -25.76 -18.83
N LEU A 73 -14.50 -24.52 -18.94
CA LEU A 73 -15.23 -24.05 -20.12
C LEU A 73 -14.39 -24.17 -21.39
N PHE A 74 -13.11 -23.76 -21.34
CA PHE A 74 -12.19 -23.93 -22.45
C PHE A 74 -12.01 -25.40 -22.84
N GLY A 75 -11.85 -26.29 -21.85
CA GLY A 75 -11.74 -27.73 -22.08
C GLY A 75 -12.96 -28.31 -22.78
N ILE A 76 -14.17 -27.92 -22.35
CA ILE A 76 -15.44 -28.36 -22.97
C ILE A 76 -15.54 -27.84 -24.40
N ILE A 77 -15.30 -26.54 -24.61
CA ILE A 77 -15.37 -25.91 -25.94
C ILE A 77 -14.38 -26.58 -26.88
N TYR A 78 -13.14 -26.81 -26.45
CA TYR A 78 -12.12 -27.48 -27.24
C TYR A 78 -12.50 -28.93 -27.58
N ASN A 79 -13.03 -29.69 -26.62
CA ASN A 79 -13.45 -31.06 -26.87
C ASN A 79 -14.64 -31.11 -27.85
N TRP A 80 -15.59 -30.20 -27.70
CA TRP A 80 -16.75 -30.11 -28.58
C TRP A 80 -16.40 -29.72 -30.02
N THR A 81 -15.51 -28.73 -30.19
CA THR A 81 -15.01 -28.33 -31.51
C THR A 81 -14.21 -29.47 -32.16
N ARG A 82 -13.40 -30.20 -31.38
CA ARG A 82 -12.69 -31.40 -31.84
C ARG A 82 -13.65 -32.49 -32.31
N LYS A 83 -14.67 -32.83 -31.51
CA LYS A 83 -15.69 -33.84 -31.90
C LYS A 83 -16.40 -33.44 -33.20
N ARG A 84 -16.80 -32.17 -33.34
CA ARG A 84 -17.45 -31.67 -34.56
C ARG A 84 -16.57 -31.74 -35.81
N LYS A 85 -15.27 -31.48 -35.67
CA LYS A 85 -14.33 -31.43 -36.81
C LYS A 85 -13.79 -32.79 -37.22
N TYR A 86 -13.63 -33.72 -36.28
CA TYR A 86 -12.91 -34.99 -36.52
C TYR A 86 -13.77 -36.26 -36.39
N THR A 87 -15.00 -36.18 -35.89
CA THR A 87 -15.92 -37.34 -35.81
C THR A 87 -16.87 -37.42 -37.02
N ARG A 88 -16.77 -36.48 -37.96
CA ARG A 88 -17.51 -36.52 -39.23
C ARG A 88 -16.61 -37.13 -40.32
N PHE A 89 -16.39 -38.44 -40.20
CA PHE A 89 -15.90 -39.32 -41.27
C PHE A 89 -16.88 -40.49 -41.38
#